data_AF-V5HGV3-F1
#
_entry.id   AF-V5HGV3-F1
#
_cell.length_a   1.000
_cell.length_b   1.000
_cell.length_c   1.000
_cell.angle_alpha   90.00
_cell.angle_beta   90.00
_cell.angle_gamma   90.00
#
_symmetry.space_group_name_H-M   'P 1'
#
loop_
_entity.id
_entity.type
_entity.pdbx_description
1 polymer ?
#
loop_
_entity_poly.entity_id
_entity_poly.type
_entity_poly.pdbx_seq_one_letter_code
_entity_poly.pdbx_strand_id
1 'polypeptide(L)'
;MDRERFTLLGAQVEECALVASVLLVTHSVGGASLQDISDFKEDLRSHTRLLLQGCGKCSEEDLAEKLKCAASQAIKEVQESLQKHGFAPLQLSQERMLYDQVVSMASAEHHIRKLLTMRILDFIKLTLSSASVGPTKIPAGLSTLEKELTQIAGTFLRLVTHNRAVFGEVYTDIMAQLRAT
;
A
#
# COMPACT_ATOMS: atom_id res chain seq x y z
N MET A 1 -6.98 -7.72 23.41
CA MET A 1 -7.78 -8.24 22.29
C MET A 1 -7.63 -7.37 21.03
N ASP A 2 -7.80 -6.04 21.10
CA ASP A 2 -7.69 -5.21 19.87
C ASP A 2 -6.26 -4.91 19.39
N ARG A 3 -5.25 -5.05 20.25
CA ARG A 3 -3.84 -4.87 19.85
C ARG A 3 -3.47 -5.73 18.64
N GLU A 4 -3.81 -7.02 18.67
CA GLU A 4 -3.51 -7.94 17.55
C GLU A 4 -4.25 -7.55 16.26
N ARG A 5 -5.49 -7.06 16.39
CA ARG A 5 -6.30 -6.59 15.27
C ARG A 5 -5.70 -5.35 14.62
N PHE A 6 -5.22 -4.39 15.43
CA PHE A 6 -4.50 -3.22 14.94
C PHE A 6 -3.13 -3.57 14.35
N THR A 7 -2.40 -4.51 14.93
CA THR A 7 -1.13 -5.00 14.35
C THR A 7 -1.37 -5.64 12.98
N LEU A 8 -2.44 -6.43 12.82
CA LEU A 8 -2.80 -7.01 11.53
C LEU A 8 -3.15 -5.93 10.50
N LEU A 9 -3.91 -4.91 10.89
CA LEU A 9 -4.21 -3.79 10.01
C LEU A 9 -2.97 -2.98 9.63
N GLY A 10 -2.03 -2.80 10.56
CA GLY A 10 -0.72 -2.20 10.28
C GLY A 10 0.04 -2.98 9.19
N ALA A 11 0.12 -4.30 9.31
CA ALA A 11 0.74 -5.15 8.30
C ALA A 11 0.03 -5.05 6.92
N GLN A 12 -1.29 -4.91 6.89
CA GLN A 12 -2.05 -4.70 5.65
C GLN A 12 -1.77 -3.33 5.02
N VAL A 13 -1.59 -2.28 5.83
CA VAL A 13 -1.17 -0.96 5.35
C VAL A 13 0.22 -1.02 4.73
N GLU A 14 1.16 -1.70 5.38
CA GLU A 14 2.52 -1.89 4.84
C GLU A 14 2.51 -2.67 3.53
N GLU A 15 1.71 -3.74 3.44
CA GLU A 15 1.53 -4.50 2.20
C GLU A 15 0.97 -3.63 1.08
N CYS A 16 -0.08 -2.85 1.35
CA CYS A 16 -0.64 -1.93 0.36
C CYS A 16 0.37 -0.85 -0.07
N ALA A 17 1.16 -0.32 0.87
CA ALA A 17 2.18 0.67 0.56
C ALA A 17 3.28 0.11 -0.34
N LEU A 18 3.73 -1.12 -0.08
CA LEU A 18 4.74 -1.81 -0.90
C LEU A 18 4.19 -2.11 -2.29
N VAL A 19 2.99 -2.68 -2.40
CA VAL A 19 2.34 -2.93 -3.70
C VAL A 19 2.20 -1.62 -4.48
N ALA A 20 1.70 -0.55 -3.85
CA ALA A 20 1.60 0.77 -4.49
C ALA A 20 2.98 1.30 -4.94
N SER A 21 4.03 1.08 -4.16
CA SER A 21 5.39 1.52 -4.48
C SER A 21 5.91 0.83 -5.73
N VAL A 22 5.73 -0.50 -5.83
CA VAL A 22 6.13 -1.28 -7.00
C VAL A 22 5.34 -0.83 -8.22
N LEU A 23 4.01 -0.71 -8.12
CA LEU A 23 3.18 -0.24 -9.24
C LEU A 23 3.61 1.14 -9.73
N LEU A 24 3.87 2.08 -8.83
CA LEU A 24 4.30 3.43 -9.16
C LEU A 24 5.63 3.42 -9.92
N VAL A 25 6.63 2.68 -9.42
CA VAL A 25 7.95 2.59 -10.05
C VAL A 25 7.86 1.90 -11.41
N THR A 26 7.13 0.78 -11.51
CA THR A 26 6.94 0.07 -12.78
C THR A 26 6.28 0.96 -13.83
N HIS A 27 5.24 1.71 -13.47
CA HIS A 27 4.62 2.68 -14.39
C HIS A 27 5.55 3.85 -14.75
N SER A 28 6.41 4.29 -13.84
CA SER A 28 7.36 5.36 -14.12
C SER A 28 8.43 4.92 -15.13
N VAL A 29 8.89 3.68 -15.07
CA VAL A 29 9.90 3.12 -15.99
C VAL A 29 9.27 2.70 -17.31
N GLY A 30 8.08 2.09 -17.27
CA GLY A 30 7.34 1.67 -18.46
C GLY A 30 6.82 2.83 -19.33
N GLY A 31 6.80 4.04 -18.78
CA GLY A 31 6.46 5.27 -19.51
C GLY A 31 4.97 5.38 -19.88
N ALA A 32 4.66 6.40 -20.70
CA ALA A 32 3.29 6.72 -21.10
C ALA A 32 2.59 5.58 -21.87
N SER A 33 3.35 4.76 -22.60
CA SER A 33 2.83 3.65 -23.42
C SER A 33 2.00 2.63 -22.62
N LEU A 34 2.30 2.44 -21.33
CA LEU A 34 1.61 1.49 -20.46
C LEU A 34 0.57 2.15 -19.54
N GLN A 35 0.46 3.49 -19.56
CA GLN A 35 -0.45 4.21 -18.67
C GLN A 35 -1.92 4.03 -19.05
N ASP A 36 -2.25 3.71 -20.30
CA ASP A 36 -3.64 3.58 -20.74
C ASP A 36 -4.09 2.12 -20.89
N ILE A 37 -3.20 1.15 -20.67
CA ILE A 37 -3.49 -0.28 -20.83
C ILE A 37 -4.09 -0.83 -19.54
N SER A 38 -5.42 -0.99 -19.52
CA SER A 38 -6.15 -1.45 -18.33
C SER A 38 -5.77 -2.87 -17.89
N ASP A 39 -5.64 -3.81 -18.84
CA ASP A 39 -5.31 -5.21 -18.54
C ASP A 39 -3.97 -5.32 -17.81
N PHE A 40 -2.96 -4.60 -18.32
CA PHE A 40 -1.63 -4.55 -17.72
C PHE A 40 -1.67 -4.03 -16.27
N LYS A 41 -2.47 -2.99 -15.99
CA LYS A 41 -2.59 -2.43 -14.63
C LYS A 41 -3.16 -3.45 -13.65
N GLU A 42 -4.21 -4.15 -14.05
CA GLU A 42 -4.87 -5.14 -13.17
C GLU A 42 -4.02 -6.39 -12.99
N ASP A 43 -3.39 -6.90 -14.04
CA ASP A 43 -2.49 -8.06 -13.97
C ASP A 43 -1.29 -7.76 -13.08
N LEU A 44 -0.61 -6.63 -13.31
CA LEU A 44 0.54 -6.21 -12.53
C LEU A 44 0.18 -6.03 -11.05
N ARG A 45 -0.96 -5.40 -10.76
CA ARG A 45 -1.48 -5.27 -9.39
C ARG A 45 -1.72 -6.63 -8.76
N SER A 46 -2.40 -7.53 -9.47
CA SER A 46 -2.77 -8.85 -8.96
C SER A 46 -1.52 -9.68 -8.63
N HIS A 47 -0.59 -9.80 -9.57
CA HIS A 47 0.64 -10.58 -9.39
C HIS A 47 1.54 -9.96 -8.31
N THR A 48 1.74 -8.64 -8.33
CA THR A 48 2.54 -7.95 -7.31
C THR A 48 1.99 -8.20 -5.91
N ARG A 49 0.67 -8.13 -5.75
CA ARG A 49 0.01 -8.38 -4.46
C ARG A 49 0.19 -9.82 -4.00
N LEU A 50 0.06 -10.80 -4.91
CA LEU A 50 0.29 -12.21 -4.57
C LEU A 50 1.73 -12.46 -4.10
N LEU A 51 2.72 -11.87 -4.77
CA LEU A 51 4.13 -12.04 -4.40
C LEU A 51 4.47 -11.38 -3.05
N LEU A 52 3.89 -10.19 -2.81
CA LEU A 52 4.11 -9.42 -1.59
C LEU A 52 3.16 -9.78 -0.44
N GLN A 53 2.28 -10.77 -0.62
CA GLN A 53 1.36 -11.20 0.42
C GLN A 53 2.12 -11.57 1.70
N GLY A 54 1.66 -11.02 2.82
CA GLY A 54 2.24 -11.30 4.15
C GLY A 54 3.56 -10.59 4.44
N CYS A 55 4.01 -9.67 3.56
CA CYS A 55 5.26 -8.94 3.73
C CYS A 55 5.35 -8.11 5.02
N GLY A 56 4.23 -7.62 5.55
CA GLY A 56 4.21 -6.83 6.80
C GLY A 56 4.56 -7.63 8.07
N LYS A 57 4.86 -8.92 7.97
CA LYS A 57 5.38 -9.77 9.06
C LYS A 57 6.74 -10.38 8.77
N CYS A 58 7.30 -10.11 7.59
CA CYS A 58 8.57 -10.66 7.14
C CYS A 58 9.76 -9.93 7.79
N SER A 59 10.89 -10.61 7.89
CA SER A 59 12.17 -9.95 8.13
C SER A 59 12.57 -9.09 6.92
N GLU A 60 13.53 -8.18 7.07
CA GLU A 60 14.03 -7.37 5.95
C GLU A 60 14.66 -8.23 4.85
N GLU A 61 15.33 -9.32 5.22
CA GLU A 61 15.91 -10.29 4.29
C GLU A 61 14.83 -11.03 3.49
N ASP A 62 13.80 -11.55 4.16
CA ASP A 62 12.67 -12.22 3.50
C ASP A 62 11.90 -11.25 2.58
N LEU A 63 11.76 -9.99 3.01
CA LEU A 63 11.15 -8.95 2.21
C LEU A 63 11.98 -8.65 0.96
N ALA A 64 13.31 -8.59 1.08
CA ALA A 64 14.20 -8.40 -0.05
C ALA A 64 14.04 -9.53 -1.08
N GLU A 65 13.96 -10.78 -0.66
CA GLU A 65 13.71 -11.91 -1.57
C GLU A 65 12.35 -11.82 -2.27
N LYS A 66 11.29 -11.49 -1.54
CA LYS A 66 9.96 -11.23 -2.14
C LYS A 66 10.01 -10.09 -3.16
N LEU A 67 10.76 -9.02 -2.89
CA LEU A 67 10.92 -7.89 -3.80
C LEU A 67 11.75 -8.24 -5.03
N LYS A 68 12.76 -9.11 -4.93
CA LYS A 68 13.49 -9.62 -6.11
C LYS A 68 12.56 -10.39 -7.05
N CYS A 69 11.67 -11.22 -6.50
CA CYS A 69 10.64 -11.91 -7.27
C CYS A 69 9.66 -10.91 -7.91
N ALA A 70 9.16 -9.93 -7.15
CA ALA A 70 8.26 -8.89 -7.65
C ALA A 70 8.91 -8.04 -8.75
N ALA A 71 10.19 -7.69 -8.61
CA ALA A 71 10.97 -6.95 -9.59
C ALA A 71 11.08 -7.72 -10.91
N SER A 72 11.46 -9.01 -10.84
CA SER A 72 11.61 -9.87 -12.00
C SER A 72 10.28 -10.07 -12.73
N GLN A 73 9.20 -10.26 -11.96
CA GLN A 73 7.85 -10.39 -12.49
C GLN A 73 7.37 -9.09 -13.16
N ALA A 74 7.60 -7.94 -12.53
CA ALA A 74 7.23 -6.64 -13.09
C ALA A 74 7.96 -6.35 -14.41
N ILE A 75 9.26 -6.66 -14.51
CA ILE A 75 10.04 -6.52 -15.75
C ILE A 75 9.44 -7.40 -16.86
N LYS A 76 9.16 -8.66 -16.54
CA LYS A 76 8.55 -9.61 -17.48
C LYS A 76 7.21 -9.10 -18.00
N GLU A 77 6.31 -8.69 -17.11
CA GLU A 77 4.98 -8.19 -17.49
C GLU A 77 5.07 -6.92 -18.32
N VAL A 78 6.01 -6.02 -18.03
CA VAL A 78 6.25 -4.83 -18.86
C VAL A 78 6.71 -5.24 -20.25
N GLN A 79 7.71 -6.12 -20.38
CA GLN A 79 8.18 -6.57 -21.69
C GLN A 79 7.07 -7.25 -22.50
N GLU A 80 6.31 -8.15 -21.89
CA GLU A 80 5.19 -8.85 -22.52
C GLU A 80 4.10 -7.86 -22.98
N SER A 81 3.78 -6.86 -22.15
CA SER A 81 2.81 -5.83 -22.49
C SER A 81 3.30 -4.93 -23.64
N LEU A 82 4.58 -4.51 -23.62
CA LEU A 82 5.17 -3.73 -24.71
C LEU A 82 5.16 -4.52 -26.03
N GLN A 83 5.53 -5.80 -25.99
CA GLN A 83 5.51 -6.68 -27.16
C GLN A 83 4.09 -6.88 -27.71
N LYS A 84 3.12 -7.14 -26.84
CA LYS A 84 1.70 -7.35 -27.21
C LYS A 84 1.10 -6.15 -27.93
N HIS A 85 1.53 -4.94 -27.57
CA HIS A 85 1.00 -3.68 -28.13
C HIS A 85 1.91 -3.05 -29.20
N GLY A 86 2.99 -3.74 -29.61
CA GLY A 86 3.89 -3.29 -30.67
C GLY A 86 4.77 -2.10 -30.30
N PHE A 87 5.00 -1.86 -29.00
CA PHE A 87 5.90 -0.82 -28.52
C PHE A 87 7.36 -1.30 -28.51
N ALA A 88 8.29 -0.34 -28.45
CA ALA A 88 9.70 -0.66 -28.28
C ALA A 88 9.95 -1.40 -26.95
N PRO A 89 10.77 -2.46 -26.95
CA PRO A 89 11.08 -3.19 -25.71
C PRO A 89 11.88 -2.30 -24.74
N LEU A 90 11.82 -2.64 -23.45
CA LEU A 90 12.70 -2.04 -22.46
C LEU A 90 14.17 -2.27 -22.82
N GLN A 91 15.00 -1.26 -22.60
CA GLN A 91 16.45 -1.42 -22.64
C GLN A 91 16.93 -2.13 -21.38
N LEU A 92 18.04 -2.87 -21.48
CA LEU A 92 18.69 -3.53 -20.34
C LEU A 92 19.00 -2.56 -19.18
N SER A 93 19.30 -1.30 -19.48
CA SER A 93 19.50 -0.24 -18.49
C SER A 93 18.22 0.08 -17.71
N GLN A 94 17.07 0.10 -18.38
CA GLN A 94 15.76 0.35 -17.77
C GLN A 94 15.28 -0.86 -16.96
N GLU A 95 15.55 -2.09 -17.43
CA GLU A 95 15.27 -3.31 -16.67
C GLU A 95 16.07 -3.34 -15.36
N ARG A 96 17.37 -3.06 -15.44
CA ARG A 96 18.22 -2.99 -14.24
C ARG A 96 17.76 -1.88 -13.29
N MET A 97 17.40 -0.71 -13.82
CA MET A 97 16.88 0.39 -13.02
C MET A 97 15.58 0.00 -12.29
N LEU A 98 14.64 -0.63 -12.99
CA LEU A 98 13.40 -1.12 -12.38
C LEU A 98 13.69 -2.15 -11.29
N TYR A 99 14.60 -3.10 -11.57
CA TYR A 99 15.01 -4.12 -10.62
C TYR A 99 15.59 -3.51 -9.34
N ASP A 100 16.60 -2.65 -9.48
CA ASP A 100 17.31 -2.04 -8.36
C ASP A 100 16.38 -1.16 -7.52
N GLN A 101 15.50 -0.39 -8.17
CA GLN A 101 14.53 0.46 -7.46
C GLN A 101 13.53 -0.38 -6.65
N VAL A 102 12.98 -1.47 -7.21
CA VAL A 102 12.04 -2.33 -6.49
C VAL A 102 12.73 -3.05 -5.33
N VAL A 103 13.93 -3.59 -5.53
CA VAL A 103 14.67 -4.29 -4.47
C VAL A 103 15.06 -3.33 -3.34
N SER A 104 15.41 -2.09 -3.66
CA SER A 104 15.75 -1.08 -2.64
C SER A 104 14.60 -0.74 -1.68
N MET A 105 13.35 -1.10 -2.02
CA MET A 105 12.17 -0.90 -1.15
C MET A 105 12.17 -1.80 0.09
N ALA A 106 13.07 -2.81 0.16
CA ALA A 106 13.25 -3.64 1.34
C ALA A 106 13.61 -2.79 2.56
N SER A 107 14.43 -1.76 2.35
CA SER A 107 14.79 -0.81 3.39
C SER A 107 13.55 -0.08 3.91
N ALA A 108 13.40 -0.05 5.24
CA ALA A 108 12.37 0.75 5.90
C ALA A 108 12.52 2.26 5.60
N GLU A 109 13.72 2.72 5.26
CA GLU A 109 14.06 4.10 4.95
C GLU A 109 13.75 4.51 3.51
N HIS A 110 13.28 3.58 2.67
CA HIS A 110 12.99 3.86 1.27
C HIS A 110 11.92 4.95 1.12
N HIS A 111 12.26 6.02 0.39
CA HIS A 111 11.46 7.25 0.37
C HIS A 111 10.07 7.06 -0.23
N ILE A 112 9.95 6.31 -1.35
CA ILE A 112 8.65 6.05 -1.99
C ILE A 112 7.75 5.22 -1.08
N ARG A 113 8.33 4.21 -0.40
CA ARG A 113 7.60 3.35 0.54
C ARG A 113 7.05 4.20 1.68
N LYS A 114 7.90 5.02 2.32
CA LYS A 114 7.48 5.95 3.38
C LYS A 114 6.40 6.91 2.94
N LEU A 115 6.56 7.53 1.77
CA LEU A 115 5.61 8.48 1.22
C LEU A 115 4.22 7.84 1.02
N LEU A 116 4.18 6.64 0.42
CA LEU A 116 2.91 5.94 0.17
C LEU A 116 2.29 5.41 1.45
N THR A 117 3.09 4.90 2.41
CA THR A 117 2.60 4.57 3.75
C THR A 117 1.93 5.77 4.41
N MET A 118 2.58 6.94 4.40
CA MET A 118 2.03 8.16 4.99
C MET A 118 0.72 8.57 4.33
N ARG A 119 0.63 8.55 2.99
CA ARG A 119 -0.62 8.85 2.27
C ARG A 119 -1.76 7.90 2.63
N ILE A 120 -1.48 6.61 2.79
CA ILE A 120 -2.48 5.62 3.22
C ILE A 120 -2.92 5.91 4.66
N LEU A 121 -1.99 6.17 5.57
CA LEU A 121 -2.31 6.50 6.96
C LEU A 121 -3.13 7.79 7.07
N ASP A 122 -2.80 8.81 6.28
CA ASP A 122 -3.56 10.07 6.26
C ASP A 122 -4.98 9.87 5.70
N PHE A 123 -5.14 9.04 4.67
CA PHE A 123 -6.46 8.62 4.20
C PHE A 123 -7.28 7.91 5.29
N ILE A 124 -6.66 7.01 6.05
CA ILE A 124 -7.32 6.33 7.17
C ILE A 124 -7.70 7.34 8.26
N LYS A 125 -6.78 8.24 8.65
CA LYS A 125 -7.06 9.30 9.65
C LYS A 125 -8.22 10.19 9.22
N LEU A 126 -8.24 10.62 7.95
CA LEU A 126 -9.33 11.42 7.39
C LEU A 126 -10.67 10.68 7.47
N THR A 127 -10.67 9.39 7.10
CA THR A 127 -11.86 8.53 7.19
C THR A 127 -12.36 8.39 8.64
N LEU A 128 -11.45 8.25 9.60
CA LEU A 128 -11.79 8.17 11.03
C LEU A 128 -12.30 9.51 11.60
N SER A 129 -11.84 10.64 11.06
CA SER A 129 -12.17 11.98 11.53
C SER A 129 -13.45 12.53 10.90
N SER A 130 -13.89 11.98 9.77
CA SER A 130 -15.07 12.46 9.09
C SER A 130 -16.33 12.13 9.92
N ALA A 131 -17.06 13.16 10.32
CA ALA A 131 -18.34 13.02 11.02
C ALA A 131 -19.48 12.58 10.07
N SER A 132 -19.27 12.66 8.75
CA SER A 132 -20.25 12.29 7.74
C SER A 132 -19.98 10.89 7.18
N VAL A 133 -21.04 10.12 6.97
CA VAL A 133 -21.05 8.75 6.37
C VAL A 133 -20.70 8.75 4.86
N GLY A 134 -20.09 9.83 4.34
CA GLY A 134 -19.75 9.97 2.93
C GLY A 134 -18.44 9.26 2.56
N PRO A 135 -18.27 8.82 1.30
CA PRO A 135 -17.03 8.17 0.87
C PRO A 135 -15.85 9.16 0.89
N THR A 136 -14.82 8.85 1.70
CA THR A 136 -13.54 9.57 1.64
C THR A 136 -12.91 9.37 0.27
N LYS A 137 -12.50 10.45 -0.39
CA LYS A 137 -11.83 10.37 -1.69
C LYS A 137 -10.51 9.62 -1.58
N ILE A 138 -10.30 8.64 -2.47
CA ILE A 138 -9.03 7.89 -2.55
C ILE A 138 -7.89 8.86 -2.92
N PRO A 139 -6.72 8.77 -2.26
CA PRO A 139 -5.58 9.61 -2.61
C PRO A 139 -5.12 9.37 -4.04
N ALA A 140 -4.66 10.44 -4.71
CA ALA A 140 -4.11 10.35 -6.05
C ALA A 140 -2.91 9.39 -6.10
N GLY A 141 -2.89 8.53 -7.12
CA GLY A 141 -1.88 7.49 -7.29
C GLY A 141 -2.14 6.20 -6.51
N LEU A 142 -3.27 6.09 -5.79
CA LEU A 142 -3.68 4.88 -5.06
C LEU A 142 -5.01 4.29 -5.55
N SER A 143 -5.56 4.81 -6.65
CA SER A 143 -6.84 4.35 -7.21
C SER A 143 -6.84 2.87 -7.58
N THR A 144 -5.70 2.33 -8.01
CA THR A 144 -5.54 0.89 -8.27
C THR A 144 -5.70 0.03 -7.02
N LEU A 145 -5.63 0.60 -5.81
CA LEU A 145 -5.80 -0.11 -4.54
C LEU A 145 -7.05 0.36 -3.78
N GLU A 146 -7.99 1.02 -4.46
CA GLU A 146 -9.19 1.59 -3.84
C GLU A 146 -9.95 0.57 -2.98
N LYS A 147 -10.14 -0.65 -3.49
CA LYS A 147 -10.87 -1.72 -2.79
C LYS A 147 -10.18 -2.11 -1.48
N GLU A 148 -8.87 -2.32 -1.52
CA GLU A 148 -8.06 -2.69 -0.36
C GLU A 148 -8.05 -1.57 0.68
N LEU A 149 -7.81 -0.34 0.25
CA LEU A 149 -7.75 0.82 1.13
C LEU A 149 -9.11 1.07 1.80
N THR A 150 -10.20 0.93 1.07
CA THR A 150 -11.56 1.08 1.60
C THR A 150 -11.87 0.00 2.63
N GLN A 151 -11.46 -1.25 2.37
CA GLN A 151 -11.63 -2.35 3.31
C GLN A 151 -10.82 -2.15 4.61
N ILE A 152 -9.56 -1.71 4.49
CA ILE A 152 -8.69 -1.42 5.64
C ILE A 152 -9.26 -0.27 6.45
N ALA A 153 -9.59 0.85 5.82
CA ALA A 153 -10.15 2.03 6.48
C ALA A 153 -11.49 1.73 7.16
N GLY A 154 -12.38 0.99 6.51
CA GLY A 154 -13.66 0.56 7.11
C GLY A 154 -13.47 -0.36 8.32
N THR A 155 -12.44 -1.20 8.31
CA THR A 155 -12.11 -2.07 9.46
C THR A 155 -11.51 -1.26 10.61
N PHE A 156 -10.62 -0.30 10.33
CA PHE A 156 -10.17 0.68 11.32
C PHE A 156 -11.34 1.44 11.94
N LEU A 157 -12.27 1.95 11.12
CA LEU A 157 -13.42 2.71 11.60
C LEU A 157 -14.30 1.90 12.55
N ARG A 158 -14.61 0.64 12.21
CA ARG A 158 -15.37 -0.26 13.09
C ARG A 158 -14.67 -0.49 14.42
N LEU A 159 -13.37 -0.76 14.39
CA LEU A 159 -12.56 -0.99 15.59
C LEU A 159 -12.52 0.23 16.51
N VAL A 160 -12.20 1.40 15.95
CA VAL A 160 -12.11 2.65 16.70
C VAL A 160 -13.48 3.04 17.27
N THR A 161 -14.55 2.88 16.48
CA THR A 161 -15.92 3.16 16.93
C THR A 161 -16.33 2.25 18.07
N HIS A 162 -16.05 0.95 17.97
CA HIS A 162 -16.33 0.00 19.04
C HIS A 162 -15.54 0.33 20.31
N ASN A 163 -14.24 0.60 20.19
CA ASN A 163 -13.40 0.95 21.33
C ASN A 163 -13.88 2.24 22.01
N ARG A 164 -14.28 3.25 21.23
CA ARG A 164 -14.85 4.48 21.76
C ARG A 164 -16.17 4.23 22.49
N ALA A 165 -17.02 3.35 21.97
CA ALA A 165 -18.30 3.02 22.60
C ALA A 165 -18.12 2.25 23.92
N VAL A 166 -17.15 1.34 24.00
CA VAL A 166 -16.92 0.49 25.18
C VAL A 166 -16.14 1.22 26.27
N PHE A 167 -15.12 2.00 25.89
CA PHE A 167 -14.18 2.60 26.84
C PHE A 167 -14.30 4.12 26.97
N GLY A 168 -15.20 4.76 26.20
CA GLY A 168 -15.32 6.21 26.14
C GLY A 168 -15.67 6.85 27.49
N GLU A 169 -16.58 6.24 28.24
CA GLU A 169 -16.95 6.72 29.58
C GLU A 169 -15.76 6.62 30.54
N VAL A 170 -15.05 5.47 30.54
CA VAL A 170 -13.84 5.26 31.35
C VAL A 170 -12.77 6.33 31.06
N TYR A 171 -12.51 6.64 29.78
CA TYR A 171 -11.57 7.70 29.43
C TYR A 171 -12.05 9.09 29.88
N THR A 172 -13.35 9.34 29.82
CA THR A 172 -13.95 10.61 30.27
C THR A 172 -13.78 10.80 31.77
N ASP A 173 -13.98 9.74 32.55
CA ASP A 173 -13.80 9.75 34.01
C ASP A 173 -12.35 10.02 34.42
N ILE A 174 -11.39 9.35 33.77
CA ILE A 174 -9.94 9.58 34.00
C ILE A 174 -9.60 11.05 33.70
N MET A 175 -10.10 11.60 32.59
CA MET A 175 -9.86 12.99 32.21
C MET A 175 -10.48 13.99 33.20
N ALA A 176 -11.65 13.67 33.77
CA ALA A 176 -12.28 14.48 34.80
C ALA A 176 -11.45 14.48 36.10
N GLN A 177 -10.93 13.32 36.51
CA GLN A 177 -10.06 13.20 37.69
C GLN A 177 -8.76 14.00 37.53
N LEU A 178 -8.11 13.89 36.37
CA LEU A 178 -6.87 14.64 36.08
C LEU A 178 -7.06 16.16 36.06
N ARG A 179 -8.25 16.66 35.71
CA ARG A 179 -8.57 18.10 35.73
C ARG A 179 -8.89 18.63 37.12
N ALA A 180 -9.25 17.75 38.05
CA ALA A 180 -9.56 18.10 39.44
C ALA A 180 -8.30 18.14 40.34
N THR A 181 -7.12 17.83 39.79
CA THR A 181 -5.81 17.83 40.46
C THR A 181 -5.00 19.02 39.98
#